data_AF-A0A5R9G7A6-F1
#
_entry.id   AF-A0A5R9G7A6-F1
#
_cell.length_a   1.000
_cell.length_b   1.000
_cell.length_c   1.000
_cell.angle_alpha   90.00
_cell.angle_beta   90.00
_cell.angle_gamma   90.00
#
_symmetry.space_group_name_H-M   'P 1'
#
loop_
_entity.id
_entity.type
_entity.pdbx_description
1 polymer ?
#
loop_
_entity_poly.entity_id
_entity_poly.type
_entity_poly.pdbx_seq_one_letter_code
_entity_poly.pdbx_strand_id
1 'polypeptide(L)'
;MVGLEPELETNARAFILNAMFDHYSAAEWILTLTCLKEWFPLFELCGFERASWADTITVHGTEYRGFSLDLAQEDFLTKLDRLLTKHSVGGDSFQSEPLRDMNALKQLLKDLPNLPRNPAMAQLYGRLFPHRLTVDGSSESSGPTIQQDITHAIQRLSTGDDPEAVWGKLLHYVYIQGIRPHARVAERLNLSMATYYRHLNKALEQLYDFLAKPVDAR
;
A
#
# COMPACT_ATOMS: atom_id res chain seq x y z
N MET A 1 25.87 -3.11 24.76
CA MET A 1 24.99 -3.51 23.64
C MET A 1 24.18 -2.29 23.26
N VAL A 2 24.33 -1.78 22.04
CA VAL A 2 23.37 -0.84 21.46
C VAL A 2 22.39 -1.71 20.69
N GLY A 3 21.24 -2.02 21.30
CA GLY A 3 20.12 -2.55 20.54
C GLY A 3 19.59 -1.43 19.64
N LEU A 4 19.36 -1.72 18.36
CA LEU A 4 18.56 -0.83 17.51
C LEU A 4 17.19 -0.68 18.16
N GLU A 5 16.69 0.55 18.27
CA GLU A 5 15.32 0.77 18.74
C GLU A 5 14.33 0.07 17.78
N PRO A 6 13.24 -0.56 18.26
CA PRO A 6 12.34 -1.33 17.40
C PRO A 6 11.74 -0.53 16.24
N GLU A 7 11.58 0.79 16.41
CA GLU A 7 11.15 1.71 15.37
C GLU A 7 12.23 1.90 14.29
N LEU A 8 13.50 2.06 14.70
CA LEU A 8 14.66 2.10 13.80
C LEU A 8 14.87 0.77 13.08
N GLU A 9 14.63 -0.36 13.75
CA GLU A 9 14.71 -1.69 13.13
C GLU A 9 13.62 -1.87 12.06
N THR A 10 12.38 -1.47 12.36
CA THR A 10 11.25 -1.52 11.41
C THR A 10 11.50 -0.61 10.20
N ASN A 11 12.00 0.61 10.43
CA ASN A 11 12.35 1.56 9.38
C ASN A 11 13.55 1.07 8.54
N ALA A 12 14.57 0.47 9.16
CA ALA A 12 15.71 -0.12 8.45
C ALA A 12 15.28 -1.32 7.58
N ARG A 13 14.40 -2.20 8.10
CA ARG A 13 13.80 -3.31 7.33
C ARG A 13 13.05 -2.78 6.10
N ALA A 14 12.18 -1.79 6.28
CA ALA A 14 11.44 -1.18 5.18
C ALA A 14 12.36 -0.47 4.17
N PHE A 15 13.38 0.24 4.64
CA PHE A 15 14.34 0.92 3.77
C PHE A 15 15.18 -0.07 2.94
N ILE A 16 15.68 -1.15 3.54
CA ILE A 16 16.44 -2.19 2.83
C ILE A 16 15.55 -2.91 1.80
N LEU A 17 14.31 -3.25 2.17
CA LEU A 17 13.35 -3.86 1.25
C LEU A 17 13.04 -2.94 0.07
N ASN A 18 12.68 -1.68 0.33
CA ASN A 18 12.40 -0.70 -0.73
C ASN A 18 13.63 -0.47 -1.63
N ALA A 19 14.82 -0.32 -1.05
CA ALA A 19 16.06 -0.21 -1.84
C ALA A 19 16.29 -1.44 -2.73
N MET A 20 15.94 -2.65 -2.28
CA MET A 20 16.03 -3.86 -3.10
C MET A 20 14.96 -3.90 -4.20
N PHE A 21 13.72 -3.50 -3.92
CA PHE A 21 12.64 -3.41 -4.92
C PHE A 21 12.92 -2.34 -5.99
N ASP A 22 13.43 -1.17 -5.57
CA ASP A 22 13.62 -0.01 -6.44
C ASP A 22 14.88 -0.13 -7.34
N HIS A 23 15.95 -0.82 -6.90
CA HIS A 23 17.21 -0.89 -7.65
C HIS A 23 17.44 -2.18 -8.47
N TYR A 24 16.79 -3.30 -8.15
CA TYR A 24 17.13 -4.61 -8.77
C TYR A 24 16.00 -5.20 -9.64
N SER A 25 15.24 -4.33 -10.31
CA SER A 25 14.15 -4.70 -11.23
C SER A 25 14.62 -5.23 -12.60
N ALA A 26 15.91 -5.05 -12.94
CA ALA A 26 16.52 -5.64 -14.14
C ALA A 26 17.26 -6.93 -13.80
N ALA A 27 16.88 -8.05 -14.42
CA ALA A 27 17.44 -9.37 -14.17
C ALA A 27 18.85 -9.53 -14.77
N GLU A 28 19.89 -9.29 -13.97
CA GLU A 28 21.30 -9.59 -14.31
C GLU A 28 22.26 -9.60 -13.08
N TRP A 29 21.73 -9.73 -11.86
CA TRP A 29 22.49 -9.49 -10.61
C TRP A 29 22.59 -10.71 -9.69
N ILE A 30 23.75 -10.87 -9.04
CA ILE A 30 23.94 -11.75 -7.88
C ILE A 30 24.31 -10.87 -6.69
N LEU A 31 23.44 -10.84 -5.67
CA LEU A 31 23.62 -10.02 -4.48
C LEU A 31 24.08 -10.89 -3.31
N THR A 32 25.30 -10.66 -2.82
CA THR A 32 25.82 -11.35 -1.63
C THR A 32 25.95 -10.37 -0.46
N LEU A 33 25.37 -10.74 0.68
CA LEU A 33 25.35 -9.95 1.91
C LEU A 33 25.74 -10.83 3.11
N THR A 34 26.34 -10.23 4.13
CA THR A 34 26.54 -10.87 5.44
C THR A 34 25.71 -10.15 6.48
N CYS A 35 24.95 -10.89 7.29
CA CYS A 35 24.04 -10.32 8.28
C CYS A 35 24.14 -11.01 9.64
N LEU A 36 23.56 -10.39 10.66
CA LEU A 36 23.44 -10.93 12.02
C LEU A 36 22.25 -11.91 12.13
N LYS A 37 22.27 -12.74 13.18
CA LYS A 37 21.33 -13.85 13.39
C LYS A 37 19.86 -13.48 13.40
N GLU A 38 19.53 -12.28 13.84
CA GLU A 38 18.17 -11.74 13.90
C GLU A 38 17.56 -11.55 12.49
N TRP A 39 18.41 -11.45 11.47
CA TRP A 39 18.03 -11.18 10.09
C TRP A 39 17.91 -12.44 9.22
N PHE A 40 18.45 -13.59 9.67
CA PHE A 40 18.45 -14.83 8.88
C PHE A 40 17.05 -15.19 8.34
N PRO A 41 15.96 -15.17 9.14
CA PRO A 41 14.63 -15.53 8.65
C PRO A 41 14.07 -14.55 7.61
N LEU A 42 14.48 -13.27 7.66
CA LEU A 42 14.05 -12.28 6.68
C LEU A 42 14.72 -12.50 5.32
N PHE A 43 16.03 -12.76 5.31
CA PHE A 43 16.76 -13.05 4.08
C PHE A 43 16.28 -14.37 3.43
N GLU A 44 16.06 -15.42 4.23
CA GLU A 44 15.48 -16.68 3.77
C GLU A 44 14.07 -16.48 3.17
N LEU A 45 13.20 -15.70 3.82
CA LEU A 45 11.86 -15.37 3.31
C LEU A 45 11.89 -14.51 2.04
N CYS A 46 12.91 -13.66 1.88
CA CYS A 46 13.17 -12.91 0.65
C CYS A 46 13.83 -13.75 -0.45
N GLY A 47 14.02 -15.07 -0.27
CA GLY A 47 14.59 -15.93 -1.29
C GLY A 47 16.10 -15.86 -1.46
N PHE A 48 16.82 -15.33 -0.47
CA PHE A 48 18.27 -15.48 -0.39
C PHE A 48 18.62 -16.89 0.09
N GLU A 49 19.62 -17.49 -0.54
CA GLU A 49 20.17 -18.79 -0.16
C GLU A 49 21.44 -18.61 0.67
N ARG A 50 21.69 -19.51 1.64
CA ARG A 50 22.87 -19.39 2.51
C ARG A 50 24.18 -19.61 1.74
N ALA A 51 24.98 -18.56 1.68
CA ALA A 51 26.34 -18.57 1.14
C ALA A 51 27.34 -18.96 2.24
N SER A 52 27.44 -20.25 2.55
CA SER A 52 28.27 -20.77 3.67
C SER A 52 29.76 -20.43 3.57
N TRP A 53 30.26 -20.11 2.38
CA TRP A 53 31.61 -19.62 2.13
C TRP A 53 31.86 -18.18 2.63
N ALA A 54 30.80 -17.43 2.95
CA ALA A 54 30.84 -16.07 3.50
C ALA A 54 30.39 -16.01 4.97
N ASP A 55 30.14 -17.16 5.62
CA ASP A 55 29.87 -17.21 7.06
C ASP A 55 31.13 -16.82 7.85
N THR A 56 30.98 -16.04 8.93
CA THR A 56 32.10 -15.62 9.78
C THR A 56 31.68 -15.50 11.24
N ILE A 57 32.63 -15.73 12.15
CA ILE A 57 32.43 -15.63 13.59
C ILE A 57 33.47 -14.67 14.14
N THR A 58 33.03 -13.62 14.84
CA THR A 58 33.93 -12.63 15.43
C THR A 58 34.68 -13.20 16.63
N VAL A 59 35.75 -12.51 17.05
CA VAL A 59 36.51 -12.84 18.29
C VAL A 59 35.65 -12.83 19.57
N HIS A 60 34.44 -12.28 19.53
CA HIS A 60 33.47 -12.27 20.63
C HIS A 60 32.37 -13.35 20.48
N GLY A 61 32.48 -14.24 19.51
CA GLY A 61 31.51 -15.32 19.26
C GLY A 61 30.24 -14.88 18.54
N THR A 62 30.19 -13.66 18.01
CA THR A 62 29.04 -13.20 17.21
C THR A 62 29.06 -13.87 15.84
N GLU A 63 28.02 -14.65 15.55
CA GLU A 63 27.80 -15.32 14.26
C GLU A 63 27.23 -14.33 13.23
N TYR A 64 27.91 -14.23 12.08
CA TYR A 64 27.38 -13.62 10.86
C TYR A 64 27.27 -14.70 9.80
N ARG A 65 26.15 -14.74 9.06
CA ARG A 65 25.99 -15.66 7.92
C ARG A 65 25.97 -14.92 6.60
N GLY A 66 26.54 -15.57 5.59
CA GLY A 66 26.45 -15.17 4.20
C GLY A 66 25.11 -15.57 3.59
N PHE A 67 24.53 -14.67 2.81
CA PHE A 67 23.31 -14.87 2.05
C PHE A 67 23.52 -14.36 0.62
N SER A 68 23.07 -15.14 -0.36
CA SER A 68 23.18 -14.83 -1.78
C SER A 68 21.80 -14.88 -2.44
N LEU A 69 21.42 -13.81 -3.12
CA LEU A 69 20.23 -13.75 -3.96
C LEU A 69 20.66 -13.69 -5.43
N ASP A 70 20.43 -14.78 -6.14
CA ASP A 70 20.60 -14.85 -7.60
C ASP A 70 19.34 -14.35 -8.32
N LEU A 71 19.49 -13.30 -9.14
CA LEU A 71 18.48 -12.69 -10.01
C LEU A 71 18.90 -12.76 -11.50
N ALA A 72 19.80 -13.66 -11.88
CA ALA A 72 20.29 -13.78 -13.25
C ALA A 72 19.29 -14.43 -14.23
N GLN A 73 18.16 -14.97 -13.73
CA GLN A 73 17.15 -15.68 -14.52
C GLN A 73 15.72 -15.11 -14.34
N GLU A 74 15.48 -14.35 -13.28
CA GLU A 74 14.18 -13.78 -12.90
C GLU A 74 14.43 -12.53 -12.03
N ASP A 75 13.56 -11.54 -12.13
CA ASP A 75 13.60 -10.37 -11.25
C ASP A 75 13.19 -10.73 -9.80
N PHE A 76 13.45 -9.81 -8.87
CA PHE A 76 13.20 -10.06 -7.45
C PHE A 76 11.71 -10.27 -7.11
N LEU A 77 10.79 -9.57 -7.77
CA LEU A 77 9.36 -9.70 -7.53
C LEU A 77 8.85 -11.05 -8.04
N THR A 78 9.27 -11.44 -9.25
CA THR A 78 8.95 -12.75 -9.83
C THR A 78 9.50 -13.89 -8.97
N LYS A 79 10.73 -13.77 -8.47
CA LYS A 79 11.33 -14.76 -7.56
C LYS A 79 10.57 -14.87 -6.22
N LEU A 80 10.18 -13.74 -5.65
CA LEU A 80 9.43 -13.67 -4.39
C LEU A 80 8.04 -14.29 -4.55
N ASP A 81 7.30 -13.92 -5.60
CA ASP A 81 5.97 -14.48 -5.91
C ASP A 81 6.04 -16.00 -6.14
N ARG A 82 7.05 -16.48 -6.87
CA ARG A 82 7.32 -17.91 -7.08
C ARG A 82 7.58 -18.65 -5.76
N LEU A 83 8.26 -18.03 -4.79
CA LEU A 83 8.54 -18.63 -3.48
C LEU A 83 7.29 -18.67 -2.59
N LEU A 84 6.52 -17.59 -2.55
CA LEU A 84 5.25 -17.51 -1.81
C LEU A 84 4.22 -18.51 -2.39
N THR A 85 4.13 -18.60 -3.72
CA THR A 85 3.27 -19.56 -4.42
C THR A 85 3.69 -21.01 -4.16
N LYS A 86 5.00 -21.31 -4.12
CA LYS A 86 5.50 -22.65 -3.77
C LYS A 86 5.19 -23.05 -2.32
N HIS A 87 5.27 -22.14 -1.36
CA HIS A 87 4.94 -22.43 0.04
C HIS A 87 3.44 -22.60 0.28
N SER A 88 2.60 -22.00 -0.57
CA SER A 88 1.13 -22.06 -0.49
C SER A 88 0.53 -23.45 -0.81
N VAL A 89 1.33 -24.43 -1.22
CA VAL A 89 0.88 -25.83 -1.44
C VAL A 89 0.86 -26.64 -0.12
N GLY A 90 1.46 -26.12 0.97
CA GLY A 90 1.66 -26.85 2.23
C GLY A 90 0.89 -26.35 3.46
N GLY A 91 0.29 -25.15 3.43
CA GLY A 91 -0.43 -24.59 4.57
C GLY A 91 -1.04 -23.23 4.25
N ASP A 92 -2.22 -22.98 4.82
CA ASP A 92 -3.10 -21.81 4.64
C ASP A 92 -2.61 -20.70 3.71
N SER A 93 -3.24 -20.69 2.53
CA SER A 93 -3.15 -19.67 1.50
C SER A 93 -3.16 -18.24 2.07
N PHE A 94 -2.01 -17.57 2.00
CA PHE A 94 -1.92 -16.10 2.02
C PHE A 94 -2.42 -15.49 0.68
N GLN A 95 -3.55 -15.98 0.17
CA GLN A 95 -4.45 -15.14 -0.61
C GLN A 95 -5.20 -14.23 0.37
N SER A 96 -4.48 -13.26 0.92
CA SER A 96 -5.14 -12.03 1.35
C SER A 96 -5.61 -11.33 0.08
N GLU A 97 -6.86 -11.57 -0.32
CA GLU A 97 -7.63 -10.54 -1.00
C GLU A 97 -7.39 -9.22 -0.23
N PRO A 98 -7.16 -8.07 -0.90
CA PRO A 98 -6.94 -6.81 -0.22
C PRO A 98 -8.14 -6.53 0.69
N LEU A 99 -7.94 -6.75 1.99
CA LEU A 99 -9.01 -6.84 2.96
C LEU A 99 -9.67 -5.46 3.02
N ARG A 100 -10.90 -5.37 2.48
CA ARG A 100 -11.56 -4.13 2.07
C ARG A 100 -11.74 -3.17 3.24
N ASP A 101 -10.72 -2.36 3.53
CA ASP A 101 -10.69 -1.52 4.72
C ASP A 101 -11.46 -0.22 4.50
N MET A 102 -12.77 -0.34 4.71
CA MET A 102 -13.72 0.77 4.70
C MET A 102 -13.47 1.79 5.83
N ASN A 103 -12.75 1.41 6.90
CA ASN A 103 -12.43 2.32 7.99
C ASN A 103 -11.24 3.20 7.63
N ALA A 104 -10.19 2.61 7.04
CA ALA A 104 -9.07 3.35 6.47
C ALA A 104 -9.53 4.33 5.37
N LEU A 105 -10.41 3.91 4.44
CA LEU A 105 -10.98 4.84 3.44
C LEU A 105 -11.75 6.00 4.11
N LYS A 106 -12.57 5.72 5.13
CA LYS A 106 -13.32 6.77 5.86
C LYS A 106 -12.37 7.74 6.59
N GLN A 107 -11.29 7.24 7.17
CA GLN A 107 -10.27 8.06 7.84
C GLN A 107 -9.58 8.99 6.83
N LEU A 108 -9.19 8.43 5.69
CA LEU A 108 -8.53 9.13 4.60
C LEU A 108 -9.43 10.24 4.01
N LEU A 109 -10.70 9.94 3.75
CA LEU A 109 -11.69 10.93 3.29
C LEU A 109 -12.00 12.01 4.33
N LYS A 110 -11.95 11.68 5.62
CA LYS A 110 -12.14 12.66 6.71
C LYS A 110 -11.01 13.68 6.76
N ASP A 111 -9.78 13.27 6.43
CA ASP A 111 -8.59 14.12 6.42
C ASP A 111 -8.18 14.58 4.99
N LEU A 112 -9.06 14.39 4.01
CA LEU A 112 -8.84 14.73 2.60
C LEU A 112 -8.32 16.18 2.39
N PRO A 113 -8.77 17.22 3.11
CA PRO A 113 -8.21 18.57 2.97
C PRO A 113 -6.74 18.71 3.43
N ASN A 114 -6.31 17.86 4.37
CA ASN A 114 -4.98 17.92 5.00
C ASN A 114 -3.97 16.94 4.41
N LEU A 115 -4.40 16.03 3.51
CA LEU A 115 -3.54 15.06 2.81
C LEU A 115 -2.20 15.61 2.30
N PRO A 116 -2.13 16.81 1.67
CA PRO A 116 -0.87 17.43 1.25
C PRO A 116 0.16 17.68 2.36
N ARG A 117 -0.26 17.66 3.63
CA ARG A 117 0.56 17.92 4.82
C ARG A 117 0.63 16.73 5.78
N ASN A 118 -0.04 15.61 5.47
CA ASN A 118 -0.14 14.45 6.35
C ASN A 118 0.47 13.21 5.68
N PRO A 119 1.77 12.93 5.87
CA PRO A 119 2.45 11.80 5.24
C PRO A 119 1.88 10.44 5.68
N ALA A 120 1.29 10.34 6.87
CA ALA A 120 0.64 9.11 7.32
C ALA A 120 -0.61 8.78 6.48
N MET A 121 -1.35 9.79 5.98
CA MET A 121 -2.48 9.56 5.07
C MET A 121 -2.03 9.20 3.66
N ALA A 122 -0.89 9.71 3.19
CA ALA A 122 -0.29 9.28 1.93
C ALA A 122 0.19 7.81 2.00
N GLN A 123 0.81 7.40 3.10
CA GLN A 123 1.16 5.99 3.34
C GLN A 123 -0.09 5.10 3.45
N LEU A 124 -1.14 5.57 4.13
CA LEU A 124 -2.42 4.83 4.21
C LEU A 124 -3.03 4.63 2.84
N TYR A 125 -3.04 5.67 1.98
CA TYR A 125 -3.48 5.54 0.60
C TYR A 125 -2.68 4.49 -0.18
N GLY A 126 -1.34 4.55 -0.09
CA GLY A 126 -0.45 3.61 -0.77
C GLY A 126 -0.65 2.16 -0.34
N ARG A 127 -1.03 1.91 0.92
CA ARG A 127 -1.40 0.56 1.41
C ARG A 127 -2.75 0.07 0.87
N LEU A 128 -3.70 0.97 0.63
CA LEU A 128 -5.03 0.62 0.11
C LEU A 128 -5.03 0.44 -1.41
N PHE A 129 -4.27 1.26 -2.13
CA PHE A 129 -4.28 1.35 -3.60
C PHE A 129 -2.84 1.42 -4.16
N PRO A 130 -1.99 0.39 -3.93
CA PRO A 130 -0.57 0.44 -4.28
C PRO A 130 -0.33 0.68 -5.77
N HIS A 131 -1.19 0.14 -6.64
CA HIS A 131 -1.16 0.31 -8.09
C HIS A 131 -1.46 1.74 -8.59
N ARG A 132 -1.83 2.68 -7.70
CA ARG A 132 -2.04 4.10 -8.05
C ARG A 132 -0.83 4.99 -7.76
N LEU A 133 0.21 4.46 -7.14
CA LEU A 133 1.46 5.19 -6.96
C LEU A 133 2.34 5.05 -8.20
N THR A 134 2.59 6.16 -8.89
CA THR A 134 3.54 6.22 -10.01
C THR A 134 4.98 6.22 -9.49
N VAL A 135 5.81 5.33 -10.05
CA VAL A 135 7.20 5.07 -9.62
C VAL A 135 8.11 6.32 -9.66
N ASP A 136 7.85 7.28 -10.56
CA ASP A 136 8.69 8.47 -10.77
C ASP A 136 8.46 9.61 -9.74
N GLY A 137 7.58 9.44 -8.75
CA GLY A 137 7.17 10.50 -7.83
C GLY A 137 8.06 10.63 -6.59
N SER A 138 8.98 11.60 -6.59
CA SER A 138 9.77 11.98 -5.41
C SER A 138 8.89 12.16 -4.15
N SER A 139 9.39 11.69 -3.00
CA SER A 139 8.65 11.52 -1.73
C SER A 139 7.95 12.78 -1.19
N GLU A 140 8.27 13.97 -1.72
CA GLU A 140 7.76 15.26 -1.28
C GLU A 140 6.44 15.70 -1.95
N SER A 141 6.00 15.07 -3.06
CA SER A 141 4.82 15.52 -3.83
C SER A 141 3.64 14.55 -3.87
N SER A 142 3.65 13.46 -3.08
CA SER A 142 2.59 12.44 -3.10
C SER A 142 1.22 12.93 -2.60
N GLY A 143 1.18 13.70 -1.51
CA GLY A 143 -0.06 14.14 -0.86
C GLY A 143 -1.03 14.94 -1.76
N PRO A 144 -0.58 15.98 -2.49
CA PRO A 144 -1.40 16.70 -3.48
C PRO A 144 -1.92 15.80 -4.61
N THR A 145 -1.08 14.92 -5.15
CA THR A 145 -1.44 14.00 -6.24
C THR A 145 -2.52 13.01 -5.79
N ILE A 146 -2.38 12.45 -4.58
CA ILE A 146 -3.38 11.56 -3.97
C ILE A 146 -4.71 12.30 -3.72
N GLN A 147 -4.66 13.54 -3.21
CA GLN A 147 -5.85 14.38 -3.03
C GLN A 147 -6.56 14.64 -4.38
N GLN A 148 -5.79 14.90 -5.45
CA GLN A 148 -6.33 15.09 -6.79
C GLN A 148 -6.97 13.81 -7.35
N ASP A 149 -6.33 12.64 -7.22
CA ASP A 149 -6.89 11.36 -7.69
C ASP A 149 -8.23 11.05 -7.03
N ILE A 150 -8.31 11.15 -5.70
CA ILE A 150 -9.56 10.89 -4.95
C ILE A 150 -10.64 11.90 -5.33
N THR A 151 -10.27 13.18 -5.49
CA THR A 151 -11.21 14.22 -5.92
C THR A 151 -11.74 13.94 -7.32
N HIS A 152 -10.87 13.53 -8.24
CA HIS A 152 -11.22 13.16 -9.61
C HIS A 152 -12.07 11.88 -9.66
N ALA A 153 -11.78 10.87 -8.84
CA ALA A 153 -12.61 9.68 -8.69
C ALA A 153 -14.03 10.02 -8.21
N ILE A 154 -14.16 10.85 -7.18
CA ILE A 154 -15.46 11.35 -6.69
C ILE A 154 -16.19 12.15 -7.77
N GLN A 155 -15.48 13.00 -8.52
CA GLN A 155 -16.05 13.76 -9.63
C GLN A 155 -16.58 12.83 -10.74
N ARG A 156 -15.79 11.85 -11.20
CA ARG A 156 -16.20 10.89 -12.23
C ARG A 156 -17.43 10.07 -11.82
N LEU A 157 -17.51 9.66 -10.54
CA LEU A 157 -18.70 9.00 -9.98
C LEU A 157 -19.92 9.95 -9.88
N SER A 158 -19.73 11.27 -9.88
CA SER A 158 -20.82 12.25 -9.77
C SER A 158 -21.37 12.74 -11.12
N THR A 159 -20.62 12.56 -12.21
CA THR A 159 -20.93 13.11 -13.55
C THR A 159 -21.72 12.18 -14.47
N GLY A 160 -22.10 10.98 -14.03
CA GLY A 160 -22.96 10.08 -14.81
C GLY A 160 -24.45 10.47 -14.79
N ASP A 161 -25.19 10.01 -15.80
CA ASP A 161 -26.67 10.07 -15.84
C ASP A 161 -27.34 8.84 -15.19
N ASP A 162 -26.55 7.84 -14.83
CA ASP A 162 -27.00 6.62 -14.17
C ASP A 162 -27.50 6.90 -12.73
N PRO A 163 -28.49 6.15 -12.18
CA PRO A 163 -28.90 6.23 -10.77
C PRO A 163 -27.75 6.16 -9.75
N GLU A 164 -26.63 5.49 -10.06
CA GLU A 164 -25.43 5.44 -9.23
C GLU A 164 -24.76 6.82 -9.06
N ALA A 165 -25.00 7.80 -9.95
CA ALA A 165 -24.41 9.14 -9.83
C ALA A 165 -24.89 9.92 -8.59
N VAL A 166 -26.01 9.51 -7.98
CA VAL A 166 -26.44 10.01 -6.66
C VAL A 166 -25.39 9.71 -5.58
N TRP A 167 -24.68 8.59 -5.68
CA TRP A 167 -23.63 8.20 -4.73
C TRP A 167 -22.40 9.10 -4.85
N GLY A 168 -21.94 9.39 -6.08
CA GLY A 168 -20.86 10.35 -6.32
C GLY A 168 -21.22 11.76 -5.84
N LYS A 169 -22.45 12.23 -6.10
CA LYS A 169 -22.97 13.52 -5.61
C LYS A 169 -23.01 13.58 -4.08
N LEU A 170 -23.35 12.46 -3.40
CA LEU A 170 -23.34 12.36 -1.94
C LEU A 170 -21.92 12.49 -1.38
N LEU A 171 -20.94 11.77 -1.93
CA LEU A 171 -19.53 11.90 -1.54
C LEU A 171 -19.01 13.32 -1.75
N HIS A 172 -19.34 13.93 -2.89
CA HIS A 172 -18.95 15.30 -3.21
C HIS A 172 -19.48 16.29 -2.16
N TYR A 173 -20.76 16.22 -1.79
CA TYR A 173 -21.32 17.11 -0.77
C TYR A 173 -20.74 16.89 0.64
N VAL A 174 -20.43 15.65 1.02
CA VAL A 174 -19.94 15.32 2.38
C VAL A 174 -18.45 15.61 2.56
N TYR A 175 -17.62 15.27 1.57
CA TYR A 175 -16.16 15.25 1.69
C TYR A 175 -15.43 16.33 0.87
N ILE A 176 -15.99 16.78 -0.26
CA ILE A 176 -15.40 17.89 -1.04
C ILE A 176 -15.98 19.24 -0.59
N GLN A 177 -17.30 19.37 -0.51
CA GLN A 177 -17.95 20.61 -0.03
C GLN A 177 -18.06 20.69 1.50
N GLY A 178 -17.75 19.61 2.22
CA GLY A 178 -17.73 19.59 3.69
C GLY A 178 -19.06 19.90 4.38
N ILE A 179 -20.21 19.68 3.71
CA ILE A 179 -21.51 20.14 4.21
C ILE A 179 -21.90 19.42 5.51
N ARG A 180 -22.15 20.21 6.56
CA ARG A 180 -22.67 19.76 7.85
C ARG A 180 -23.91 20.57 8.27
N PRO A 181 -24.83 19.99 9.06
CA PRO A 181 -24.93 18.57 9.42
C PRO A 181 -25.38 17.70 8.23
N HIS A 182 -25.24 16.38 8.34
CA HIS A 182 -25.61 15.42 7.29
C HIS A 182 -27.05 15.55 6.79
N ALA A 183 -27.98 16.00 7.64
CA ALA A 183 -29.37 16.27 7.27
C ALA A 183 -29.50 17.25 6.08
N ARG A 184 -28.62 18.26 5.98
CA ARG A 184 -28.62 19.20 4.84
C ARG A 184 -28.20 18.54 3.52
N VAL A 185 -27.38 17.49 3.58
CA VAL A 185 -27.01 16.71 2.38
C VAL A 185 -28.16 15.80 1.96
N ALA A 186 -28.83 15.17 2.92
CA ALA A 186 -30.02 14.36 2.67
C ALA A 186 -31.14 15.19 2.04
N GLU A 187 -31.42 16.39 2.59
CA GLU A 187 -32.39 17.35 2.05
C GLU A 187 -32.04 17.79 0.61
N ARG A 188 -30.79 18.20 0.34
CA ARG A 188 -30.33 18.58 -1.01
C ARG A 188 -30.45 17.47 -2.05
N LEU A 189 -30.41 16.20 -1.64
CA LEU A 189 -30.55 15.04 -2.51
C LEU A 189 -31.97 14.44 -2.49
N ASN A 190 -32.93 15.08 -1.80
CA ASN A 190 -34.29 14.60 -1.57
C ASN A 190 -34.34 13.16 -1.02
N LEU A 191 -33.48 12.86 -0.04
CA LEU A 191 -33.36 11.55 0.61
C LEU A 191 -33.85 11.59 2.06
N SER A 192 -34.50 10.50 2.50
CA SER A 192 -34.71 10.26 3.94
C SER A 192 -33.36 10.02 4.63
N MET A 193 -33.26 10.27 5.95
CA MET A 193 -32.03 10.00 6.71
C MET A 193 -31.63 8.51 6.69
N ALA A 194 -32.58 7.58 6.66
CA ALA A 194 -32.31 6.15 6.54
C ALA A 194 -31.73 5.80 5.16
N THR A 195 -32.33 6.35 4.10
CA THR A 195 -31.83 6.21 2.72
C THR A 195 -30.44 6.83 2.57
N TYR A 196 -30.21 8.00 3.18
CA TYR A 196 -28.94 8.71 3.18
C TYR A 196 -27.80 7.84 3.74
N TYR A 197 -27.94 7.24 4.92
CA TYR A 197 -26.86 6.42 5.50
C TYR A 197 -26.60 5.14 4.68
N ARG A 198 -27.66 4.51 4.15
CA ARG A 198 -27.52 3.36 3.23
C ARG A 198 -26.77 3.75 1.95
N HIS A 199 -27.10 4.90 1.37
CA HIS A 199 -26.48 5.40 0.15
C HIS A 199 -25.05 5.91 0.39
N LEU A 200 -24.75 6.47 1.57
CA LEU A 200 -23.38 6.84 1.95
C LEU A 200 -22.47 5.61 2.05
N ASN A 201 -22.92 4.53 2.68
CA ASN A 201 -22.15 3.27 2.72
C ASN A 201 -21.94 2.72 1.30
N LYS A 202 -22.98 2.66 0.47
CA LYS A 202 -22.85 2.22 -0.94
C LYS A 202 -21.95 3.13 -1.79
N ALA A 203 -21.93 4.43 -1.51
CA ALA A 203 -21.03 5.36 -2.17
C ALA A 203 -19.57 5.15 -1.77
N LEU A 204 -19.30 4.91 -0.49
CA LEU A 204 -17.95 4.57 0.00
C LEU A 204 -17.47 3.23 -0.56
N GLU A 205 -18.38 2.25 -0.66
CA GLU A 205 -18.12 0.98 -1.34
C GLU A 205 -17.72 1.19 -2.80
N GLN A 206 -18.54 1.88 -3.61
CA GLN A 206 -18.21 2.14 -5.02
C GLN A 206 -16.96 3.01 -5.21
N LEU A 207 -16.69 3.98 -4.33
CA LEU A 207 -15.44 4.74 -4.39
C LEU A 207 -14.22 3.85 -4.16
N TYR A 208 -14.30 2.92 -3.19
CA TYR A 208 -13.23 1.94 -3.01
C TYR A 208 -13.04 1.07 -4.25
N ASP A 209 -14.14 0.55 -4.82
CA ASP A 209 -14.07 -0.35 -5.98
C ASP A 209 -13.62 0.37 -7.26
N PHE A 210 -13.85 1.68 -7.35
CA PHE A 210 -13.30 2.55 -8.39
C PHE A 210 -11.79 2.80 -8.21
N LEU A 211 -11.34 3.05 -6.97
CA LEU A 211 -9.92 3.26 -6.66
C LEU A 211 -9.12 1.95 -6.71
N ALA A 212 -9.70 0.82 -6.34
CA ALA A 212 -9.10 -0.51 -6.38
C ALA A 212 -8.81 -1.00 -7.81
N LYS A 213 -9.49 -0.45 -8.82
CA LYS A 213 -9.19 -0.75 -10.23
C LYS A 213 -7.90 -0.04 -10.68
N PRO A 214 -7.04 -0.72 -11.48
CA PRO A 214 -5.93 -0.06 -12.15
C PRO A 214 -6.46 1.05 -13.06
N VAL A 215 -5.65 2.10 -13.24
CA VAL A 215 -5.96 3.15 -14.21
C VAL A 215 -5.67 2.60 -15.59
N ASP A 216 -6.72 2.32 -16.37
CA ASP A 216 -6.56 1.90 -17.78
C ASP A 216 -5.68 2.90 -18.53
N ALA A 217 -4.50 2.46 -18.97
CA ALA A 217 -3.64 3.25 -19.83
C ALA A 217 -4.37 3.51 -21.17
N ARG A 218 -4.61 4.79 -21.47
CA ARG A 218 -5.16 5.30 -22.72
C ARG A 218 -4.22 6.34 -23.31
#